data_AF-A0A160F9P8-F1
#
_entry.id   AF-A0A160F9P8-F1
#
_cell.length_a   1.000
_cell.length_b   1.000
_cell.length_c   1.000
_cell.angle_alpha   90.00
_cell.angle_beta   90.00
_cell.angle_gamma   90.00
#
_symmetry.space_group_name_H-M   'P 1'
#
loop_
_entity.id
_entity.type
_entity.pdbx_description
1 polymer ?
#
loop_
_entity_poly.entity_id
_entity_poly.type
_entity_poly.pdbx_seq_one_letter_code
_entity_poly.pdbx_strand_id
1 'polypeptide(L)'
;MSLNTSISYKIILKVLVYMLMIVIKMAKLQLLRENSMNKILLQLEGAAILLLSLYFYSYNQFSWLLFFVLLFAPDISMIGYLFNNKVGAVLYNLFHTYSLPIGAVILGVLLSSEVVLEIGLIWSAHIGMDRMIGYGLKYSTHFKDTHLNRV
;
A
#
# COMPACT_ATOMS: atom_id res chain seq x y z
N MET A 1 30.19 0.51 15.77
CA MET A 1 29.02 1.04 15.02
C MET A 1 28.49 0.08 13.93
N SER A 2 29.07 -1.12 13.70
CA SER A 2 28.69 -2.03 12.59
C SER A 2 27.83 -3.26 12.97
N LEU A 3 27.73 -3.63 14.25
CA LEU A 3 26.96 -4.82 14.65
C LEU A 3 25.44 -4.62 14.52
N ASN A 4 24.94 -3.40 14.77
CA ASN A 4 23.50 -3.13 14.82
C ASN A 4 22.85 -3.14 13.43
N THR A 5 23.59 -2.68 12.40
CA THR A 5 23.17 -2.72 10.99
C THR A 5 23.10 -4.15 10.46
N SER A 6 24.10 -4.98 10.75
CA SER A 6 24.15 -6.40 10.37
C SER A 6 22.97 -7.22 10.92
N ILE A 7 22.58 -6.97 12.17
CA ILE A 7 21.43 -7.63 12.81
C ILE A 7 20.11 -7.18 12.16
N SER A 8 19.98 -5.89 11.83
CA SER A 8 18.81 -5.34 11.15
C SER A 8 18.59 -5.97 9.77
N TYR A 9 19.63 -6.10 8.93
CA TYR A 9 19.52 -6.78 7.63
C TYR A 9 19.15 -8.26 7.73
N LYS A 10 19.65 -8.98 8.74
CA LYS A 10 19.30 -10.38 8.96
C LYS A 10 17.83 -10.56 9.35
N ILE A 11 17.26 -9.61 10.07
CA ILE A 11 15.84 -9.61 10.43
C ILE A 11 14.99 -9.29 9.20
N ILE A 12 15.34 -8.27 8.42
CA ILE A 12 14.67 -7.93 7.15
C ILE A 12 14.68 -9.13 6.20
N LEU A 13 15.84 -9.77 6.03
CA LEU A 13 15.97 -10.95 5.18
C LEU A 13 15.10 -12.11 5.66
N LYS A 14 15.01 -12.34 6.98
CA LYS A 14 14.11 -13.34 7.55
C LYS A 14 12.63 -13.02 7.28
N VAL A 15 12.21 -11.76 7.46
CA VAL A 15 10.83 -11.34 7.17
C VAL A 15 10.50 -11.55 5.70
N LEU A 16 11.38 -11.12 4.78
CA LEU A 16 11.22 -11.32 3.34
C LEU A 16 11.13 -12.81 2.97
N VAL A 17 11.97 -13.65 3.58
CA VAL A 17 11.93 -15.12 3.39
C VAL A 17 10.63 -15.72 3.91
N TYR A 18 10.14 -15.29 5.08
CA TYR A 18 8.85 -15.74 5.61
C TYR A 18 7.68 -15.31 4.72
N MET A 19 7.69 -14.07 4.24
CA MET A 19 6.69 -13.58 3.29
C MET A 19 6.73 -14.39 1.99
N LEU A 20 7.91 -14.64 1.44
CA LEU A 20 8.09 -15.48 0.25
C LEU A 20 7.59 -16.92 0.48
N MET A 21 7.87 -17.52 1.64
CA MET A 21 7.38 -18.85 2.00
C MET A 21 5.85 -18.89 2.10
N ILE A 22 5.23 -17.84 2.64
CA ILE A 22 3.76 -17.70 2.69
C ILE A 22 3.21 -17.59 1.28
N VAL A 23 3.79 -16.74 0.42
CA VAL A 23 3.42 -16.62 -1.01
C VAL A 23 3.51 -17.96 -1.73
N ILE A 24 4.58 -18.73 -1.55
CA ILE A 24 4.75 -20.06 -2.16
C ILE A 24 3.72 -21.06 -1.63
N LYS A 25 3.43 -21.05 -0.33
CA LYS A 25 2.43 -21.94 0.27
C LYS A 25 1.03 -21.64 -0.27
N MET A 26 0.71 -20.35 -0.46
CA MET A 26 -0.55 -19.91 -1.06
C MET A 26 -0.62 -20.20 -2.55
N ALA A 27 0.48 -20.04 -3.30
CA ALA A 27 0.61 -20.48 -4.69
C ALA A 27 0.31 -21.97 -4.86
N LYS A 28 0.68 -22.80 -3.87
CA LYS A 28 0.36 -24.23 -3.86
C LYS A 28 -1.11 -24.52 -3.54
N LEU A 29 -1.74 -23.70 -2.71
CA LEU A 29 -3.20 -23.71 -2.45
C LEU A 29 -3.99 -23.17 -3.66
N GLN A 30 -3.37 -22.33 -4.50
CA GLN A 30 -3.91 -21.64 -5.68
C GLN A 30 -4.36 -22.60 -6.79
N LEU A 31 -3.80 -23.81 -6.85
CA LEU A 31 -4.20 -24.85 -7.81
C LEU A 31 -5.60 -25.44 -7.55
N LEU A 32 -6.28 -25.05 -6.45
CA LEU A 32 -7.50 -25.73 -6.00
C LEU A 32 -8.80 -24.90 -6.10
N ARG A 33 -8.76 -23.59 -6.45
CA ARG A 33 -9.98 -22.74 -6.55
C ARG A 33 -9.74 -21.44 -7.32
N GLU A 34 -10.15 -21.32 -8.58
CA GLU A 34 -9.68 -20.23 -9.47
C GLU A 34 -10.22 -18.82 -9.17
N ASN A 35 -11.53 -18.62 -8.96
CA ASN A 35 -12.11 -17.27 -8.93
C ASN A 35 -11.97 -16.50 -7.60
N SER A 36 -11.64 -17.14 -6.47
CA SER A 36 -11.43 -16.43 -5.19
C SER A 36 -9.98 -16.06 -4.93
N MET A 37 -9.04 -16.62 -5.70
CA MET A 37 -7.62 -16.56 -5.39
C MET A 37 -6.96 -15.27 -5.83
N ASN A 38 -7.34 -14.70 -6.98
CA ASN A 38 -6.79 -13.43 -7.46
C ASN A 38 -7.09 -12.30 -6.47
N LYS A 39 -8.32 -12.25 -5.96
CA LYS A 39 -8.70 -11.30 -4.92
C LYS A 39 -7.88 -11.46 -3.64
N ILE A 40 -7.71 -12.70 -3.15
CA ILE A 40 -6.90 -12.98 -1.95
C ILE A 40 -5.45 -12.55 -2.18
N LEU A 41 -4.87 -12.84 -3.35
CA LEU A 41 -3.51 -12.46 -3.68
C LEU A 41 -3.35 -10.93 -3.67
N LEU A 42 -4.27 -10.20 -4.31
CA LEU A 42 -4.27 -8.73 -4.32
C LEU A 42 -4.43 -8.13 -2.91
N GLN A 43 -5.27 -8.74 -2.06
CA GLN A 43 -5.40 -8.32 -0.66
C GLN A 43 -4.11 -8.55 0.13
N LEU A 44 -3.41 -9.65 -0.14
CA LEU A 44 -2.14 -9.98 0.52
C LEU A 44 -0.99 -9.11 0.01
N GLU A 45 -0.99 -8.74 -1.27
CA GLU A 45 -0.09 -7.71 -1.80
C GLU A 45 -0.34 -6.37 -1.11
N GLY A 46 -1.61 -5.98 -0.92
CA GLY A 46 -1.98 -4.81 -0.11
C GLY A 46 -1.44 -4.88 1.31
N ALA A 47 -1.63 -6.02 1.98
CA ALA A 47 -1.11 -6.26 3.32
C ALA A 47 0.42 -6.18 3.37
N ALA A 48 1.11 -6.71 2.35
CA ALA A 48 2.55 -6.65 2.25
C ALA A 48 3.06 -5.20 2.14
N ILE A 49 2.42 -4.38 1.30
CA ILE A 49 2.78 -2.97 1.16
C ILE A 49 2.51 -2.20 2.45
N LEU A 50 1.37 -2.45 3.12
CA LEU A 50 1.07 -1.86 4.42
C LEU A 50 2.15 -2.19 5.46
N LEU A 51 2.48 -3.46 5.62
CA LEU A 51 3.48 -3.91 6.59
C LEU A 51 4.87 -3.37 6.29
N LEU A 52 5.27 -3.32 5.01
CA LEU A 52 6.56 -2.78 4.61
C LEU A 52 6.64 -1.27 4.87
N SER A 53 5.56 -0.54 4.58
CA SER A 53 5.47 0.89 4.84
C SER A 53 5.56 1.19 6.33
N LEU A 54 4.81 0.45 7.17
CA LEU A 54 4.89 0.56 8.64
C LEU A 54 6.28 0.25 9.18
N TYR A 55 6.93 -0.79 8.64
CA TYR A 55 8.28 -1.17 9.05
C TYR A 55 9.27 -0.03 8.77
N PHE A 56 9.31 0.50 7.54
CA PHE A 56 10.22 1.59 7.20
C PHE A 56 9.87 2.89 7.92
N TYR A 57 8.59 3.18 8.12
CA TYR A 57 8.15 4.34 8.88
C TYR A 57 8.66 4.28 10.33
N SER A 58 8.49 3.12 10.98
CA SER A 58 9.01 2.89 12.33
C SER A 58 10.54 2.89 12.39
N TYR A 59 11.21 2.34 11.37
CA TYR A 59 12.68 2.27 11.30
C TYR A 59 13.30 3.67 11.26
N ASN A 60 12.68 4.59 10.52
CA ASN A 60 13.10 5.99 10.44
C ASN A 60 12.61 6.85 11.63
N GLN A 61 11.93 6.25 12.61
CA GLN A 61 11.47 6.94 13.83
C GLN A 61 10.55 8.15 13.56
N PHE A 62 9.77 8.08 12.48
CA PHE A 62 8.84 9.14 12.10
C PHE A 62 7.64 9.26 13.06
N SER A 63 6.91 10.38 12.96
CA SER A 63 5.88 10.75 13.93
C SER A 63 4.58 9.95 13.76
N TRP A 64 4.32 8.99 14.63
CA TRP A 64 3.06 8.22 14.59
C TRP A 64 1.79 9.09 14.64
N LEU A 65 1.82 10.26 15.27
CA LEU A 65 0.71 11.20 15.21
C LEU A 65 0.46 11.68 13.78
N LEU A 66 1.52 12.06 13.07
CA LEU A 66 1.43 12.50 11.68
C LEU A 66 0.98 11.34 10.78
N PHE A 67 1.50 10.13 11.04
CA PHE A 67 1.05 8.91 10.36
C PHE A 67 -0.48 8.78 10.41
N PHE A 68 -1.07 8.75 11.60
CA PHE A 68 -2.52 8.53 11.74
C PHE A 68 -3.36 9.68 11.17
N VAL A 69 -2.89 10.92 11.26
CA VAL A 69 -3.59 12.08 10.69
C VAL A 69 -3.56 12.03 9.16
N LEU A 70 -2.39 11.81 8.56
CA LEU A 70 -2.22 11.83 7.11
C LEU A 70 -2.61 10.52 6.43
N LEU A 71 -2.77 9.42 7.18
CA LEU A 71 -3.21 8.13 6.63
C LEU A 71 -4.51 8.31 5.83
N PHE A 72 -5.46 9.09 6.33
CA PHE A 72 -6.75 9.33 5.68
C PHE A 72 -6.76 10.50 4.68
N ALA A 73 -5.63 11.19 4.48
CA ALA A 73 -5.56 12.33 3.58
C ALA A 73 -5.89 11.98 2.11
N PRO A 74 -5.49 10.81 1.55
CA PRO A 74 -5.84 10.46 0.18
C PRO A 74 -7.35 10.33 -0.05
N ASP A 75 -8.14 10.00 0.98
CA ASP A 75 -9.60 9.83 0.87
C ASP A 75 -10.34 11.15 0.65
N ILE A 76 -9.71 12.31 0.94
CA ILE A 76 -10.28 13.63 0.61
C ILE A 76 -10.56 13.74 -0.90
N SER A 77 -9.82 13.00 -1.73
CA SER A 77 -10.06 12.91 -3.19
C SER A 77 -11.47 12.44 -3.55
N MET A 78 -12.17 11.76 -2.64
CA MET A 78 -13.57 11.36 -2.83
C MET A 78 -14.53 12.54 -2.97
N ILE A 79 -14.14 13.76 -2.61
CA ILE A 79 -14.94 14.98 -2.83
C ILE A 79 -15.33 15.16 -4.30
N GLY A 80 -14.57 14.58 -5.23
CA GLY A 80 -14.90 14.54 -6.66
C GLY A 80 -16.27 13.92 -6.97
N TYR A 81 -16.74 12.99 -6.12
CA TYR A 81 -18.05 12.36 -6.27
C TYR A 81 -19.22 13.32 -6.02
N LEU A 82 -18.99 14.49 -5.41
CA LEU A 82 -20.01 15.55 -5.28
C LEU A 82 -20.40 16.15 -6.64
N PHE A 83 -19.50 16.09 -7.63
CA PHE A 83 -19.79 16.59 -8.99
C PHE A 83 -20.45 15.53 -9.86
N ASN A 84 -19.83 14.36 -9.98
CA ASN A 84 -20.39 13.16 -10.64
C ASN A 84 -19.44 11.95 -10.46
N ASN A 85 -19.93 10.76 -10.83
CA ASN A 85 -19.17 9.49 -10.72
C ASN A 85 -17.87 9.48 -11.54
N LYS A 86 -17.82 10.14 -12.70
CA LYS A 86 -16.63 10.17 -13.56
C LYS A 86 -15.53 11.00 -12.93
N VAL A 87 -15.84 12.22 -12.48
CA VAL A 87 -14.90 13.11 -11.79
C VAL A 87 -14.42 12.48 -10.49
N GLY A 88 -15.34 11.91 -9.71
CA GLY A 88 -15.03 11.17 -8.48
C GLY A 88 -14.07 10.00 -8.72
N ALA A 89 -14.34 9.14 -9.70
CA ALA A 89 -13.48 8.00 -10.00
C ALA A 89 -12.08 8.43 -10.47
N VAL A 90 -11.98 9.47 -11.30
CA VAL A 90 -10.67 9.99 -11.76
C VAL A 90 -9.86 10.55 -10.60
N LEU A 91 -10.45 11.41 -9.77
CA LEU A 91 -9.76 12.00 -8.62
C LEU A 91 -9.37 10.92 -7.60
N TYR A 92 -10.27 10.01 -7.26
CA TYR A 92 -9.96 8.90 -6.37
C TYR A 92 -8.78 8.06 -6.91
N ASN A 93 -8.82 7.65 -8.18
CA ASN A 93 -7.79 6.80 -8.76
C ASN A 93 -6.42 7.50 -8.85
N LEU A 94 -6.41 8.82 -9.05
CA LEU A 94 -5.17 9.60 -9.02
C LEU A 94 -4.48 9.50 -7.65
N PHE A 95 -5.26 9.52 -6.57
CA PHE A 95 -4.73 9.39 -5.21
C PHE A 95 -4.57 7.95 -4.72
N HIS A 96 -5.13 6.97 -5.43
CA HIS A 96 -5.11 5.55 -5.04
C HIS A 96 -4.34 4.66 -6.03
N THR A 97 -3.50 5.26 -6.88
CA THR A 97 -2.47 4.56 -7.66
C THR A 97 -1.14 4.54 -6.91
N TYR A 98 -0.39 3.45 -7.01
CA TYR A 98 0.92 3.34 -6.38
C TYR A 98 2.00 4.20 -7.05
N SER A 99 1.79 4.65 -8.30
CA SER A 99 2.81 5.38 -9.06
C SER A 99 3.28 6.66 -8.36
N LEU A 100 2.36 7.42 -7.76
CA LEU A 100 2.68 8.67 -7.07
C LEU A 100 3.41 8.44 -5.73
N PRO A 101 2.91 7.63 -4.79
CA PRO A 101 3.61 7.40 -3.53
C PRO A 101 4.94 6.66 -3.71
N ILE A 102 5.07 5.72 -4.66
CA ILE A 102 6.36 5.11 -4.98
C ILE A 102 7.34 6.17 -5.51
N GLY A 103 6.88 7.06 -6.40
CA GLY A 103 7.67 8.19 -6.85
C GLY A 103 8.14 9.08 -5.70
N ALA A 104 7.25 9.38 -4.74
CA ALA A 104 7.58 10.13 -3.53
C ALA A 104 8.62 9.40 -2.66
N VAL A 105 8.47 8.11 -2.42
CA VAL A 105 9.47 7.31 -1.67
C VAL A 105 10.83 7.36 -2.37
N ILE A 106 10.88 7.15 -3.69
CA ILE A 106 12.13 7.21 -4.46
C ILE A 106 12.77 8.60 -4.35
N LEU A 107 11.99 9.67 -4.56
CA LEU A 107 12.49 11.04 -4.45
C LEU A 107 12.95 11.37 -3.03
N GLY A 108 12.23 10.92 -2.00
CA GLY A 108 12.61 11.10 -0.60
C GLY A 108 13.97 10.46 -0.30
N VAL A 109 14.22 9.26 -0.83
CA VAL A 109 15.53 8.60 -0.72
C VAL A 109 16.60 9.34 -1.51
N LEU A 110 16.37 9.67 -2.78
CA LEU A 110 17.37 10.30 -3.64
C LEU A 110 17.77 11.71 -3.18
N LEU A 111 16.82 12.46 -2.62
CA LEU A 111 17.04 13.79 -2.10
C LEU A 111 17.43 13.81 -0.61
N SER A 112 17.53 12.64 0.04
CA SER A 112 17.71 12.50 1.49
C SER A 112 16.71 13.36 2.28
N SER A 113 15.47 13.45 1.78
CA SER A 113 14.42 14.28 2.36
C SER A 113 13.48 13.42 3.21
N GLU A 114 13.60 13.56 4.54
CA GLU A 114 12.77 12.84 5.51
C GLU A 114 11.28 13.12 5.28
N VAL A 115 10.90 14.39 5.07
CA VAL A 115 9.50 14.79 4.85
C VAL A 115 8.89 14.10 3.63
N VAL A 116 9.62 14.08 2.50
CA VAL A 116 9.13 13.48 1.26
C VAL A 116 9.01 11.96 1.40
N LEU A 117 10.00 11.34 2.06
CA LEU A 117 9.97 9.90 2.37
C LEU A 117 8.81 9.55 3.31
N GLU A 118 8.60 10.35 4.35
CA GLU A 118 7.53 10.20 5.33
C GLU A 118 6.15 10.22 4.66
N ILE A 119 5.89 11.22 3.82
CA ILE A 119 4.65 11.34 3.03
C ILE A 119 4.48 10.14 2.11
N GLY A 120 5.54 9.73 1.40
CA GLY A 120 5.50 8.59 0.48
C GLY A 120 5.16 7.27 1.18
N LEU A 121 5.69 7.05 2.39
CA LEU A 121 5.43 5.85 3.20
C LEU A 121 4.01 5.84 3.78
N ILE A 122 3.52 6.97 4.31
CA ILE A 122 2.14 7.09 4.82
C ILE A 122 1.15 6.82 3.67
N TRP A 123 1.39 7.42 2.51
CA TRP A 123 0.52 7.28 1.36
C TRP A 123 0.54 5.85 0.81
N SER A 124 1.71 5.21 0.74
CA SER A 124 1.83 3.78 0.40
C SER A 124 1.07 2.89 1.39
N ALA A 125 1.16 3.20 2.70
CA ALA A 125 0.44 2.48 3.74
C ALA A 125 -1.09 2.59 3.58
N HIS A 126 -1.61 3.78 3.28
CA HIS A 126 -3.04 3.98 3.01
C HIS A 126 -3.53 3.08 1.86
N ILE A 127 -2.85 3.13 0.71
CA ILE A 127 -3.24 2.31 -0.44
C ILE A 127 -3.12 0.82 -0.11
N GLY A 128 -2.06 0.40 0.60
CA GLY A 128 -1.89 -0.99 1.04
C GLY A 128 -3.03 -1.46 1.95
N MET A 129 -3.44 -0.63 2.91
CA MET A 129 -4.58 -0.88 3.79
C MET A 129 -5.88 -1.03 3.00
N ASP A 130 -6.16 -0.11 2.08
CA ASP A 130 -7.33 -0.16 1.21
C ASP A 130 -7.39 -1.47 0.42
N ARG A 131 -6.27 -1.85 -0.22
CA ARG A 131 -6.18 -3.09 -1.01
C ARG A 131 -6.37 -4.32 -0.15
N MET A 132 -5.80 -4.34 1.06
CA MET A 132 -5.95 -5.43 2.02
C MET A 132 -7.43 -5.66 2.39
N ILE A 133 -8.19 -4.60 2.65
CA ILE A 133 -9.61 -4.73 3.02
C ILE A 133 -10.56 -4.84 1.81
N GLY A 134 -10.03 -4.80 0.58
CA GLY A 134 -10.76 -5.04 -0.66
C GLY A 134 -11.22 -3.78 -1.40
N TYR A 135 -10.79 -2.59 -0.99
CA TYR A 135 -10.92 -1.39 -1.80
C TYR A 135 -9.90 -1.36 -2.92
N GLY A 136 -10.22 -0.65 -4.00
CA GLY A 136 -9.40 -0.63 -5.19
C GLY A 136 -9.74 0.53 -6.11
N LEU A 137 -9.00 0.64 -7.22
CA LEU A 137 -9.30 1.59 -8.28
C LEU A 137 -10.75 1.46 -8.74
N LYS A 138 -11.39 2.61 -8.95
CA LYS A 138 -12.80 2.82 -9.23
C LYS A 138 -13.06 2.85 -10.73
N TYR A 139 -14.16 2.24 -11.16
CA TYR A 139 -14.76 2.50 -12.46
C TYR A 139 -15.69 3.71 -12.40
N SER A 140 -15.95 4.35 -13.54
CA SER A 140 -16.81 5.53 -13.66
C SER A 140 -18.31 5.24 -13.55
N THR A 141 -18.69 3.98 -13.38
CA THR A 141 -20.07 3.47 -13.27
C THR A 141 -20.71 3.84 -11.94
N HIS A 142 -20.21 3.27 -10.84
CA HIS A 142 -20.72 3.47 -9.48
C HIS A 142 -19.59 3.48 -8.44
N PHE A 143 -19.81 4.15 -7.31
CA PHE A 143 -18.80 4.30 -6.26
C PHE A 143 -18.22 2.99 -5.71
N LYS A 144 -19.02 1.92 -5.59
CA LYS A 144 -18.56 0.61 -5.08
C LYS A 144 -17.93 -0.29 -6.15
N ASP A 145 -17.96 0.14 -7.40
CA ASP A 145 -17.46 -0.64 -8.52
C ASP A 145 -15.94 -0.45 -8.67
N THR A 146 -15.19 -1.44 -8.17
CA THR A 146 -13.72 -1.42 -8.13
C THR A 146 -13.14 -2.59 -8.93
N HIS A 147 -11.92 -2.44 -9.43
CA HIS A 147 -11.21 -3.54 -10.12
C HIS A 147 -11.14 -4.81 -9.24
N LEU A 148 -10.88 -4.65 -7.93
CA LEU A 148 -10.80 -5.73 -6.94
C LEU A 148 -12.13 -6.46 -6.69
N ASN A 149 -13.25 -5.83 -7.01
CA ASN A 149 -14.58 -6.45 -6.92
C ASN A 149 -14.97 -7.21 -8.19
N ARG A 150 -14.21 -7.07 -9.28
CA ARG A 150 -14.48 -7.71 -10.57
C ARG A 150 -13.57 -8.91 -10.87
N VAL A 151 -12.68 -9.28 -9.96
CA VAL A 151 -11.75 -10.43 -10.04
C VAL A 151 -11.92 -11.39 -8.88
#